data_AF-E1JUA9-F1
#
_entry.id   AF-E1JUA9-F1
#
_cell.length_a   1.000
_cell.length_b   1.000
_cell.length_c   1.000
_cell.angle_alpha   90.00
_cell.angle_beta   90.00
_cell.angle_gamma   90.00
#
_symmetry.space_group_name_H-M   'P 1'
#
loop_
_entity.id
_entity.type
_entity.pdbx_description
1 polymer ?
#
loop_
_entity_poly.entity_id
_entity_poly.type
_entity_poly.pdbx_seq_one_letter_code
_entity_poly.pdbx_strand_id
1 'polypeptide(L)'
;MKLYLCDAQGVLLGETEARVSPARPQNPDGSPNYLFPAGSTATPPPATGDGQAAVFDGQTWRVEEDYRGQTAYATADGSALAIRAVGPIPEGYTRTPPPGRAYNWDVASASWQPDMAVIRAAAEDAIDAQADALLAPYMSLTPGRAMTYLAKEAQASAFLAAENPDPAAYPLIAGEVGITADTAKAVAETILAMSQAWHTMGAAIESARLAAKKKVREAATPEAVQAVREAIVWPKAEATA
;
A
#
# COMPACT_ATOMS: atom_id res chain seq x y z
N MET A 1 -0.56 55.05 -17.34
CA MET A 1 -0.75 53.91 -18.29
C MET A 1 -0.33 52.64 -17.56
N LYS A 2 -1.07 51.53 -17.68
CA LYS A 2 -0.64 50.24 -17.12
C LYS A 2 0.33 49.53 -18.06
N LEU A 3 1.33 48.87 -17.50
CA LEU A 3 2.23 47.96 -18.19
C LEU A 3 2.10 46.57 -17.56
N TYR A 4 2.16 45.56 -18.39
CA TYR A 4 2.13 44.17 -18.00
C TYR A 4 3.52 43.59 -18.20
N LEU A 5 4.09 43.04 -17.13
CA LEU A 5 5.45 42.50 -17.10
C LEU A 5 5.38 41.01 -17.44
N CYS A 6 6.24 40.56 -18.36
CA CYS A 6 6.37 39.18 -18.76
C CYS A 6 7.76 38.63 -18.41
N ASP A 7 7.87 37.32 -18.20
CA ASP A 7 9.17 36.64 -18.12
C ASP A 7 9.82 36.47 -19.50
N ALA A 8 10.97 35.79 -19.54
CA ALA A 8 11.69 35.55 -20.80
C ALA A 8 10.92 34.64 -21.78
N GLN A 9 9.91 33.93 -21.31
CA GLN A 9 9.03 33.06 -22.08
C GLN A 9 7.71 33.76 -22.46
N GLY A 10 7.54 35.03 -22.09
CA GLY A 10 6.35 35.82 -22.38
C GLY A 10 5.22 35.64 -21.36
N VAL A 11 5.42 34.86 -20.29
CA VAL A 11 4.38 34.58 -19.29
C VAL A 11 4.17 35.81 -18.40
N LEU A 12 2.92 36.19 -18.19
CA LEU A 12 2.55 37.31 -17.32
C LEU A 12 3.05 37.09 -15.89
N LEU A 13 3.91 38.00 -15.42
CA LEU A 13 4.43 38.05 -14.05
C LEU A 13 3.62 38.99 -13.14
N GLY A 14 3.07 40.06 -13.72
CA GLY A 14 2.30 41.05 -12.96
C GLY A 14 2.05 42.35 -13.73
N GLU A 15 1.41 43.31 -13.08
CA GLU A 15 1.14 44.63 -13.63
C GLU A 15 1.88 45.73 -12.85
N THR A 16 2.20 46.82 -13.53
CA THR A 16 2.83 48.01 -12.94
C THR A 16 2.36 49.29 -13.64
N GLU A 17 2.54 50.44 -13.01
CA GLU A 17 2.26 51.73 -13.65
C GLU A 17 3.47 52.24 -14.44
N ALA A 18 3.23 52.63 -15.69
CA ALA A 18 4.23 53.25 -16.54
C ALA A 18 4.71 54.56 -15.91
N ARG A 19 6.03 54.68 -15.72
CA ARG A 19 6.66 55.90 -15.21
C ARG A 19 7.08 56.79 -16.38
N VAL A 20 6.89 58.10 -16.24
CA VAL A 20 7.36 59.08 -17.22
C VAL A 20 8.89 59.15 -17.19
N SER A 21 9.53 59.27 -18.36
CA SER A 21 10.98 59.38 -18.47
C SER A 21 11.47 60.70 -17.88
N PRO A 22 12.34 60.69 -16.85
CA PRO A 22 12.85 61.91 -16.26
C PRO A 22 13.81 62.66 -17.20
N ALA A 23 14.51 61.94 -18.08
CA ALA A 23 15.44 62.54 -19.04
C ALA A 23 14.73 63.21 -20.22
N ARG A 24 13.51 62.77 -20.54
CA ARG A 24 12.66 63.36 -21.57
C ARG A 24 11.19 63.10 -21.20
N PRO A 25 10.52 64.03 -20.50
CA PRO A 25 9.16 63.79 -20.01
C PRO A 25 8.07 63.80 -21.09
N GLN A 26 8.33 64.44 -22.24
CA GLN A 26 7.38 64.59 -23.34
C GLN A 26 8.01 64.19 -24.69
N ASN A 27 7.19 63.64 -25.56
CA ASN A 27 7.49 63.41 -26.96
C ASN A 27 7.43 64.73 -27.76
N PRO A 28 7.96 64.79 -28.99
CA PRO A 28 7.91 66.00 -29.82
C PRO A 28 6.49 66.52 -30.11
N ASP A 29 5.47 65.66 -29.98
CA ASP A 29 4.05 65.98 -30.14
C ASP A 29 3.36 66.45 -28.83
N GLY A 30 4.12 66.57 -27.73
CA GLY A 30 3.62 66.98 -26.41
C GLY A 30 3.01 65.85 -25.57
N SER A 31 2.91 64.62 -26.09
CA SER A 31 2.42 63.47 -25.32
C SER A 31 3.43 63.03 -24.25
N PRO A 32 3.00 62.45 -23.11
CA PRO A 32 3.92 61.94 -22.09
C PRO A 32 4.80 60.81 -22.65
N ASN A 33 6.11 60.90 -22.42
CA ASN A 33 7.06 59.87 -22.82
C ASN A 33 7.29 58.88 -21.66
N TYR A 34 6.78 57.67 -21.77
CA TYR A 34 6.84 56.64 -20.74
C TYR A 34 8.07 55.73 -20.88
N LEU A 35 8.58 55.24 -19.76
CA LEU A 35 9.59 54.19 -19.69
C LEU A 35 8.94 52.83 -19.92
N PHE A 36 9.52 52.05 -20.84
CA PHE A 36 9.14 50.67 -21.13
C PHE A 36 10.29 49.73 -20.75
N PRO A 37 10.22 49.06 -19.59
CA PRO A 37 11.15 47.99 -19.26
C PRO A 37 11.13 46.89 -20.32
N ALA A 38 12.26 46.21 -20.53
CA ALA A 38 12.31 45.03 -21.37
C ALA A 38 11.32 43.96 -20.86
N GLY A 39 10.63 43.28 -21.77
CA GLY A 39 9.60 42.29 -21.42
C GLY A 39 8.30 42.91 -20.88
N SER A 40 8.01 44.18 -21.18
CA SER A 40 6.72 44.80 -20.83
C SER A 40 5.86 45.09 -22.05
N THR A 41 4.54 44.99 -21.90
CA THR A 41 3.55 45.35 -22.92
C THR A 41 2.46 46.26 -22.34
N ALA A 42 1.94 47.17 -23.17
CA ALA A 42 0.78 47.99 -22.82
C ALA A 42 -0.56 47.31 -23.15
N THR A 43 -0.53 46.21 -23.91
CA THR A 43 -1.73 45.46 -24.29
C THR A 43 -2.25 44.69 -23.07
N PRO A 44 -3.52 44.85 -22.68
CA PRO A 44 -4.07 44.13 -21.53
C PRO A 44 -4.10 42.61 -21.77
N PRO A 45 -3.69 41.80 -20.79
CA PRO A 45 -3.77 40.35 -20.88
C PRO A 45 -5.24 39.90 -20.81
N PRO A 46 -5.56 38.74 -21.39
CA PRO A 46 -6.86 38.10 -21.25
C PRO A 46 -7.07 37.65 -19.80
N ALA A 47 -8.33 37.46 -19.40
CA ALA A 47 -8.64 36.81 -18.15
C ALA A 47 -8.22 35.33 -18.20
N THR A 48 -7.55 34.85 -17.15
CA THR A 48 -7.11 33.46 -16.98
C THR A 48 -7.88 32.80 -15.85
N GLY A 49 -8.23 31.53 -16.00
CA GLY A 49 -8.79 30.69 -14.94
C GLY A 49 -7.74 29.88 -14.18
N ASP A 50 -8.21 28.98 -13.32
CA ASP A 50 -7.35 28.02 -12.63
C ASP A 50 -6.63 27.11 -13.64
N GLY A 51 -5.32 26.94 -13.47
CA GLY A 51 -4.51 26.12 -14.36
C GLY A 51 -4.25 26.76 -15.73
N GLN A 52 -4.33 28.09 -15.83
CA GLN A 52 -4.05 28.84 -17.05
C GLN A 52 -3.08 30.00 -16.80
N ALA A 53 -2.25 30.30 -17.80
CA ALA A 53 -1.40 31.47 -17.81
C ALA A 53 -1.56 32.25 -19.11
N ALA A 54 -1.47 33.58 -19.01
CA ALA A 54 -1.42 34.46 -20.17
C ALA A 54 0.03 34.53 -20.67
N VAL A 55 0.25 34.14 -21.92
CA VAL A 55 1.56 34.14 -22.59
C VAL A 55 1.52 35.15 -23.74
N PHE A 56 2.47 36.09 -23.76
CA PHE A 56 2.59 37.13 -24.77
C PHE A 56 3.62 36.72 -25.83
N ASP A 57 3.21 36.60 -27.08
CA ASP A 57 4.08 36.22 -28.21
C ASP A 57 4.85 37.40 -28.83
N GLY A 58 4.81 38.57 -28.18
CA GLY A 58 5.40 39.81 -28.66
C GLY A 58 4.42 40.70 -29.43
N GLN A 59 3.28 40.16 -29.86
CA GLN A 59 2.23 40.92 -30.54
C GLN A 59 0.86 40.74 -29.88
N THR A 60 0.52 39.51 -29.52
CA THR A 60 -0.79 39.11 -29.01
C THR A 60 -0.65 38.22 -27.76
N TRP A 61 -1.71 38.22 -26.95
CA TRP A 61 -1.81 37.35 -25.80
C TRP A 61 -2.49 36.03 -26.18
N ARG A 62 -2.00 34.94 -25.61
CA ARG A 62 -2.59 33.61 -25.66
C ARG A 62 -2.83 33.10 -24.25
N VAL A 63 -3.90 32.35 -24.06
CA VAL A 63 -4.13 31.63 -22.81
C VAL A 63 -3.62 30.22 -23.03
N GLU A 64 -2.62 29.83 -22.24
CA GLU A 64 -2.05 28.49 -22.26
C GLU A 64 -2.34 27.79 -20.92
N GLU A 65 -2.38 26.45 -20.96
CA GLU A 65 -2.46 25.64 -19.74
C GLU A 65 -1.20 25.86 -18.89
N ASP A 66 -1.38 25.98 -17.58
CA ASP A 66 -0.28 26.17 -16.64
C ASP A 66 -0.54 25.36 -15.37
N TYR A 67 0.13 24.21 -15.30
CA TYR A 67 0.12 23.37 -14.11
C TYR A 67 1.47 23.39 -13.38
N ARG A 68 2.31 24.42 -13.62
CA ARG A 68 3.61 24.54 -12.95
C ARG A 68 3.46 24.49 -11.42
N GLY A 69 4.44 23.86 -10.77
CA GLY A 69 4.43 23.64 -9.32
C GLY A 69 3.52 22.48 -8.87
N GLN A 70 2.70 21.93 -9.77
CA GLN A 70 1.93 20.71 -9.50
C GLN A 70 2.74 19.46 -9.87
N THR A 71 2.23 18.30 -9.45
CA THR A 71 2.81 16.98 -9.75
C THR A 71 1.87 16.23 -10.69
N ALA A 72 2.43 15.71 -11.78
CA ALA A 72 1.78 14.73 -12.64
C ALA A 72 2.29 13.32 -12.33
N TYR A 73 1.51 12.30 -12.66
CA TYR A 73 1.81 10.90 -12.41
C TYR A 73 1.76 10.14 -13.73
N ALA A 74 2.80 9.36 -14.03
CA ALA A 74 2.83 8.55 -15.23
C ALA A 74 1.73 7.50 -15.18
N THR A 75 0.97 7.35 -16.25
CA THR A 75 -0.11 6.35 -16.33
C THR A 75 0.44 4.91 -16.45
N ALA A 76 1.70 4.76 -16.82
CA ALA A 76 2.37 3.47 -16.96
C ALA A 76 2.69 2.80 -15.60
N ASP A 77 3.14 3.57 -14.61
CA ASP A 77 3.65 3.03 -13.34
C ASP A 77 3.32 3.88 -12.10
N GLY A 78 2.64 5.02 -12.29
CA GLY A 78 2.30 5.95 -11.20
C GLY A 78 3.46 6.85 -10.75
N SER A 79 4.60 6.86 -11.43
CA SER A 79 5.76 7.67 -11.06
C SER A 79 5.48 9.17 -11.16
N ALA A 80 5.96 9.94 -10.18
CA ALA A 80 5.71 11.38 -10.09
C ALA A 80 6.66 12.21 -10.98
N LEU A 81 6.11 13.21 -11.65
CA LEU A 81 6.80 14.22 -12.45
C LEU A 81 6.37 15.62 -11.99
N ALA A 82 7.33 16.42 -11.52
CA ALA A 82 7.09 17.81 -11.19
C ALA A 82 6.96 18.66 -12.47
N ILE A 83 5.83 19.36 -12.62
CA ILE A 83 5.58 20.23 -13.77
C ILE A 83 6.32 21.56 -13.58
N ARG A 84 7.21 21.90 -14.51
CA ARG A 84 8.07 23.10 -14.44
C ARG A 84 7.91 24.07 -15.60
N ALA A 85 7.29 23.63 -16.69
CA ALA A 85 7.03 24.46 -17.86
C ALA A 85 5.53 24.78 -17.98
N VAL A 86 5.22 25.93 -18.57
CA VAL A 86 3.87 26.25 -19.05
C VAL A 86 3.56 25.29 -20.20
N GLY A 87 2.31 24.86 -20.30
CA GLY A 87 1.83 23.96 -21.32
C GLY A 87 0.90 22.88 -20.76
N PRO A 88 0.37 22.03 -21.66
CA PRO A 88 -0.47 20.91 -21.28
C PRO A 88 0.31 19.90 -20.44
N ILE A 89 -0.41 19.05 -19.71
CA ILE A 89 0.18 17.89 -19.04
C ILE A 89 0.83 17.00 -20.11
N PRO A 90 2.07 16.52 -19.92
CA PRO A 90 2.72 15.65 -20.89
C PRO A 90 1.89 14.40 -21.22
N GLU A 91 1.96 13.93 -22.45
CA GLU A 91 1.29 12.69 -22.86
C GLU A 91 1.77 11.51 -22.01
N GLY A 92 0.84 10.64 -21.62
CA GLY A 92 1.13 9.52 -20.70
C GLY A 92 1.16 9.91 -19.22
N TYR A 93 0.70 11.11 -18.86
CA TYR A 93 0.59 11.55 -17.48
C TYR A 93 -0.82 12.00 -17.09
N THR A 94 -1.11 11.92 -15.81
CA THR A 94 -2.36 12.39 -15.18
C THR A 94 -2.06 13.22 -13.94
N ARG A 95 -2.92 14.16 -13.57
CA ARG A 95 -2.81 14.90 -12.29
C ARG A 95 -3.36 14.11 -11.11
N THR A 96 -4.10 13.03 -11.36
CA THR A 96 -4.68 12.18 -10.32
C THR A 96 -3.61 11.20 -9.83
N PRO A 97 -3.24 11.22 -8.54
CA PRO A 97 -2.30 10.24 -8.00
C PRO A 97 -2.89 8.83 -7.98
N PRO A 98 -2.07 7.78 -8.18
CA PRO A 98 -2.50 6.41 -7.89
C PRO A 98 -2.80 6.29 -6.39
N PRO A 99 -3.93 5.67 -5.99
CA PRO A 99 -4.24 5.46 -4.57
C PRO A 99 -3.22 4.57 -3.84
N GLY A 100 -2.50 3.71 -4.57
CA GLY A 100 -1.44 2.88 -4.04
C GLY A 100 -0.79 2.02 -5.13
N ARG A 101 0.17 1.19 -4.72
CA ARG A 101 0.95 0.32 -5.64
C ARG A 101 0.16 -0.76 -6.38
N ALA A 102 -1.06 -1.04 -5.94
CA ALA A 102 -1.92 -2.08 -6.51
C ALA A 102 -3.04 -1.47 -7.36
N TYR A 103 -2.73 -0.40 -8.09
CA TYR A 103 -3.64 0.28 -8.99
C TYR A 103 -2.96 0.47 -10.34
N ASN A 104 -3.69 0.19 -11.42
CA ASN A 104 -3.26 0.39 -12.79
C ASN A 104 -4.13 1.46 -13.43
N TRP A 105 -3.56 2.27 -14.32
CA TRP A 105 -4.33 3.27 -15.04
C TRP A 105 -5.21 2.60 -16.10
N ASP A 106 -6.51 2.84 -16.04
CA ASP A 106 -7.43 2.48 -17.12
C ASP A 106 -7.62 3.66 -18.07
N VAL A 107 -7.15 3.48 -19.31
CA VAL A 107 -7.23 4.51 -20.35
C VAL A 107 -8.68 4.77 -20.75
N ALA A 108 -9.56 3.77 -20.69
CA ALA A 108 -10.96 3.92 -21.11
C ALA A 108 -11.77 4.80 -20.15
N SER A 109 -11.60 4.63 -18.84
CA SER A 109 -12.26 5.45 -17.82
C SER A 109 -11.45 6.67 -17.37
N ALA A 110 -10.21 6.82 -17.87
CA ALA A 110 -9.26 7.84 -17.43
C ALA A 110 -9.12 7.89 -15.89
N SER A 111 -8.98 6.71 -15.27
CA SER A 111 -8.93 6.58 -13.81
C SER A 111 -8.08 5.41 -13.34
N TRP A 112 -7.61 5.48 -12.09
CA TRP A 112 -6.88 4.39 -11.45
C TRP A 112 -7.84 3.27 -11.03
N GLN A 113 -7.62 2.07 -11.54
CA GLN A 113 -8.39 0.88 -11.24
C GLN A 113 -7.58 -0.09 -10.37
N PRO A 114 -8.20 -0.72 -9.36
CA PRO A 114 -7.50 -1.66 -8.49
C PRO A 114 -7.05 -2.91 -9.26
N ASP A 115 -5.80 -3.30 -9.08
CA ASP A 115 -5.27 -4.57 -9.52
C ASP A 115 -5.70 -5.67 -8.55
N MET A 116 -6.84 -6.29 -8.86
CA MET A 116 -7.40 -7.35 -8.02
C MET A 116 -6.50 -8.59 -7.91
N ALA A 117 -5.61 -8.83 -8.87
CA ALA A 117 -4.67 -9.95 -8.77
C ALA A 117 -3.61 -9.68 -7.69
N VAL A 118 -3.02 -8.48 -7.71
CA VAL A 118 -2.04 -8.05 -6.70
C VAL A 118 -2.67 -7.96 -5.31
N ILE A 119 -3.88 -7.42 -5.22
CA ILE A 119 -4.60 -7.27 -3.94
C ILE A 119 -4.93 -8.63 -3.31
N ARG A 120 -5.46 -9.57 -4.11
CA ARG A 120 -5.77 -10.92 -3.62
C ARG A 120 -4.52 -11.68 -3.21
N ALA A 121 -3.44 -11.62 -4.01
CA ALA A 121 -2.17 -12.26 -3.67
C ALA A 121 -1.62 -11.75 -2.34
N ALA A 122 -1.54 -10.43 -2.16
CA ALA A 122 -1.08 -9.83 -0.91
C ALA A 122 -1.97 -10.19 0.30
N ALA A 123 -3.28 -10.32 0.09
CA ALA A 123 -4.20 -10.76 1.13
C ALA A 123 -4.01 -12.24 1.48
N GLU A 124 -3.80 -13.12 0.50
CA GLU A 124 -3.48 -14.53 0.72
C GLU A 124 -2.17 -14.70 1.50
N ASP A 125 -1.12 -13.97 1.13
CA ASP A 125 0.17 -13.99 1.84
C ASP A 125 0.02 -13.53 3.29
N ALA A 126 -0.78 -12.48 3.53
CA ALA A 126 -1.04 -12.00 4.88
C ALA A 126 -1.84 -13.01 5.73
N ILE A 127 -2.77 -13.74 5.12
CA ILE A 127 -3.54 -14.81 5.77
C ILE A 127 -2.62 -15.97 6.15
N ASP A 128 -1.72 -16.36 5.25
CA ASP A 128 -0.73 -17.42 5.52
C ASP A 128 0.22 -17.01 6.64
N ALA A 129 0.77 -15.79 6.59
CA ALA A 129 1.65 -15.27 7.63
C ALA A 129 0.97 -15.22 9.02
N GLN A 130 -0.34 -14.91 9.06
CA GLN A 130 -1.09 -14.90 10.31
C GLN A 130 -1.34 -16.33 10.84
N ALA A 131 -1.66 -17.28 9.96
CA ALA A 131 -1.79 -18.69 10.34
C ALA A 131 -0.48 -19.26 10.89
N ASP A 132 0.65 -18.97 10.23
CA ASP A 132 1.98 -19.40 10.66
C ASP A 132 2.36 -18.78 12.01
N ALA A 133 2.06 -17.50 12.22
CA ALA A 133 2.30 -16.83 13.50
C ALA A 133 1.48 -17.45 14.65
N LEU A 134 0.27 -17.94 14.37
CA LEU A 134 -0.56 -18.63 15.36
C LEU A 134 -0.07 -20.06 15.64
N LEU A 135 0.54 -20.73 14.66
CA LEU A 135 1.11 -22.07 14.81
C LEU A 135 2.49 -22.06 15.47
N ALA A 136 3.26 -20.99 15.30
CA ALA A 136 4.64 -20.88 15.77
C ALA A 136 4.86 -21.25 17.25
N PRO A 137 3.98 -20.88 18.21
CA PRO A 137 4.15 -21.26 19.62
C PRO A 137 4.02 -22.78 19.88
N TYR A 138 3.35 -23.51 18.99
CA TYR A 138 3.06 -24.94 19.17
C TYR A 138 4.03 -25.85 18.41
N MET A 139 4.79 -25.30 17.47
CA MET A 139 5.68 -26.07 16.61
C MET A 139 7.13 -25.94 17.07
N SER A 140 7.79 -27.07 17.34
CA SER A 140 9.24 -27.10 17.49
C SER A 140 9.90 -27.01 16.12
N LEU A 141 10.51 -25.86 15.83
CA LEU A 141 11.25 -25.60 14.58
C LEU A 141 12.54 -26.44 14.43
N THR A 142 12.95 -27.18 15.47
CA THR A 142 14.12 -28.07 15.40
C THR A 142 13.71 -29.46 14.90
N PRO A 143 14.14 -29.92 13.71
CA PRO A 143 13.68 -31.18 13.11
C PRO A 143 13.88 -32.40 14.02
N GLY A 144 15.02 -32.50 14.72
CA GLY A 144 15.28 -33.62 15.63
C GLY A 144 14.34 -33.66 16.85
N ARG A 145 13.93 -32.50 17.37
CA ARG A 145 12.94 -32.41 18.45
C ARG A 145 11.53 -32.72 17.95
N ALA A 146 11.17 -32.26 16.75
CA ALA A 146 9.89 -32.58 16.12
C ALA A 146 9.70 -34.11 15.96
N MET A 147 10.72 -34.81 15.47
CA MET A 147 10.69 -36.28 15.36
C MET A 147 10.51 -36.97 16.72
N THR A 148 11.11 -36.40 17.79
CA THR A 148 10.94 -36.92 19.15
C THR A 148 9.51 -36.76 19.65
N TYR A 149 8.86 -35.62 19.39
CA TYR A 149 7.46 -35.41 19.77
C TYR A 149 6.50 -36.34 19.01
N LEU A 150 6.71 -36.56 17.71
CA LEU A 150 5.92 -37.53 16.93
C LEU A 150 6.10 -38.97 17.47
N ALA A 151 7.32 -39.35 17.82
CA ALA A 151 7.59 -40.67 18.41
C ALA A 151 6.95 -40.82 19.81
N LYS A 152 6.94 -39.75 20.62
CA LYS A 152 6.27 -39.70 21.92
C LYS A 152 4.77 -39.90 21.78
N GLU A 153 4.13 -39.20 20.86
CA GLU A 153 2.70 -39.37 20.57
C GLU A 153 2.38 -40.82 20.16
N ALA A 154 3.17 -41.40 19.26
CA ALA A 154 2.98 -42.78 18.82
C ALA A 154 3.11 -43.79 19.98
N GLN A 155 4.13 -43.62 20.85
CA GLN A 155 4.30 -44.48 22.02
C GLN A 155 3.17 -44.26 23.05
N ALA A 156 2.75 -43.02 23.30
CA ALA A 156 1.66 -42.72 24.23
C ALA A 156 0.34 -43.37 23.77
N SER A 157 0.00 -43.23 22.48
CA SER A 157 -1.17 -43.86 21.88
C SER A 157 -1.12 -45.40 22.00
N ALA A 158 0.01 -46.00 21.64
CA ALA A 158 0.20 -47.45 21.72
C ALA A 158 0.23 -47.98 23.16
N PHE A 159 0.75 -47.20 24.13
CA PHE A 159 0.74 -47.56 25.55
C PHE A 159 -0.69 -47.57 26.09
N LEU A 160 -1.50 -46.57 25.76
CA LEU A 160 -2.88 -46.44 26.22
C LEU A 160 -3.84 -47.44 25.57
N ALA A 161 -3.52 -47.93 24.38
CA ALA A 161 -4.31 -48.97 23.70
C ALA A 161 -4.02 -50.40 24.21
N ALA A 162 -2.92 -50.62 24.91
CA ALA A 162 -2.53 -51.94 25.41
C ALA A 162 -3.24 -52.29 26.73
N GLU A 163 -3.63 -53.55 26.91
CA GLU A 163 -4.37 -54.02 28.10
C GLU A 163 -3.48 -54.09 29.36
N ASN A 164 -2.22 -54.52 29.21
CA ASN A 164 -1.21 -54.56 30.27
C ASN A 164 0.16 -54.16 29.70
N PRO A 165 0.39 -52.87 29.39
CA PRO A 165 1.65 -52.42 28.78
C PRO A 165 2.81 -52.56 29.77
N ASP A 166 3.93 -53.12 29.30
CA ASP A 166 5.22 -53.03 29.99
C ASP A 166 5.86 -51.67 29.66
N PRO A 167 6.07 -50.77 30.65
CA PRO A 167 6.72 -49.48 30.41
C PRO A 167 8.08 -49.58 29.72
N ALA A 168 8.83 -50.67 29.89
CA ALA A 168 10.14 -50.84 29.25
C ALA A 168 10.05 -50.91 27.71
N ALA A 169 8.89 -51.29 27.15
CA ALA A 169 8.64 -51.29 25.71
C ALA A 169 8.38 -49.87 25.14
N TYR A 170 8.22 -48.87 26.00
CA TYR A 170 7.88 -47.48 25.64
C TYR A 170 8.89 -46.51 26.26
N PRO A 171 10.15 -46.50 25.78
CA PRO A 171 11.24 -45.79 26.44
C PRO A 171 11.05 -44.26 26.51
N LEU A 172 10.30 -43.65 25.59
CA LEU A 172 10.00 -42.21 25.62
C LEU A 172 8.91 -41.86 26.64
N ILE A 173 8.12 -42.84 27.08
CA ILE A 173 7.15 -42.69 28.18
C ILE A 173 7.82 -43.02 29.51
N ALA A 174 8.51 -44.16 29.60
CA ALA A 174 9.20 -44.59 30.81
C ALA A 174 10.26 -43.58 31.27
N GLY A 175 10.97 -42.94 30.33
CA GLY A 175 11.99 -41.94 30.63
C GLY A 175 11.47 -40.64 31.27
N GLU A 176 10.15 -40.39 31.27
CA GLU A 176 9.54 -39.19 31.86
C GLU A 176 8.75 -39.45 33.15
N VAL A 177 8.74 -40.69 33.62
CA VAL A 177 8.10 -41.03 34.90
C VAL A 177 8.85 -40.34 36.04
N GLY A 178 8.10 -39.63 36.88
CA GLY A 178 8.63 -38.77 37.95
C GLY A 178 9.14 -37.40 37.49
N ILE A 179 9.05 -37.10 36.18
CA ILE A 179 9.36 -35.79 35.60
C ILE A 179 8.09 -35.11 35.13
N THR A 180 7.35 -35.77 34.22
CA THR A 180 6.11 -35.25 33.64
C THR A 180 4.90 -35.66 34.51
N ALA A 181 4.89 -36.91 34.99
CA ALA A 181 3.88 -37.41 35.92
C ALA A 181 4.39 -38.65 36.69
N ASP A 182 3.72 -39.02 37.78
CA ASP A 182 4.17 -40.07 38.70
C ASP A 182 4.10 -41.50 38.13
N THR A 183 3.33 -41.73 37.07
CA THR A 183 3.15 -43.07 36.48
C THR A 183 3.28 -43.03 34.95
N ALA A 184 3.74 -44.13 34.35
CA ALA A 184 3.86 -44.24 32.89
C ALA A 184 2.52 -44.00 32.16
N LYS A 185 1.41 -44.45 32.77
CA LYS A 185 0.06 -44.17 32.26
C LYS A 185 -0.25 -42.68 32.27
N ALA A 186 -0.02 -41.99 33.39
CA ALA A 186 -0.26 -40.55 33.50
C ALA A 186 0.63 -39.76 32.53
N VAL A 187 1.90 -40.15 32.36
CA VAL A 187 2.79 -39.56 31.34
C VAL A 187 2.21 -39.71 29.93
N ALA A 188 1.75 -40.92 29.56
CA ALA A 188 1.15 -41.17 28.26
C ALA A 188 -0.13 -40.34 28.05
N GLU A 189 -0.98 -40.22 29.07
CA GLU A 189 -2.19 -39.37 29.04
C GLU A 189 -1.83 -37.90 28.84
N THR A 190 -0.84 -37.37 29.57
CA THR A 190 -0.38 -35.98 29.41
C THR A 190 0.15 -35.71 28.00
N ILE A 191 1.02 -36.58 27.48
CA ILE A 191 1.57 -36.44 26.12
C ILE A 191 0.46 -36.46 25.08
N LEU A 192 -0.48 -37.40 25.19
CA LEU A 192 -1.56 -37.53 24.21
C LEU A 192 -2.53 -36.34 24.29
N ALA A 193 -2.85 -35.85 25.49
CA ALA A 193 -3.69 -34.66 25.67
C ALA A 193 -3.04 -33.41 25.04
N MET A 194 -1.73 -33.22 25.24
CA MET A 194 -0.99 -32.12 24.60
C MET A 194 -1.00 -32.23 23.07
N SER A 195 -0.81 -33.44 22.53
CA SER A 195 -0.85 -33.65 21.07
C SER A 195 -2.24 -33.37 20.49
N GLN A 196 -3.30 -33.84 21.15
CA GLN A 196 -4.68 -33.59 20.72
C GLN A 196 -5.03 -32.11 20.73
N ALA A 197 -4.57 -31.36 21.74
CA ALA A 197 -4.77 -29.91 21.79
C ALA A 197 -4.09 -29.21 20.60
N TRP A 198 -2.87 -29.63 20.25
CA TRP A 198 -2.15 -29.11 19.08
C TRP A 198 -2.85 -29.46 17.76
N HIS A 199 -3.23 -30.72 17.56
CA HIS A 199 -3.96 -31.15 16.35
C HIS A 199 -5.29 -30.41 16.18
N THR A 200 -6.04 -30.22 17.27
CA THR A 200 -7.30 -29.49 17.26
C THR A 200 -7.07 -28.02 16.87
N MET A 201 -6.07 -27.37 17.47
CA MET A 201 -5.69 -26.00 17.12
C MET A 201 -5.25 -25.89 15.65
N GLY A 202 -4.37 -26.78 15.20
CA GLY A 202 -3.85 -26.78 13.83
C GLY A 202 -4.94 -26.98 12.79
N ALA A 203 -5.86 -27.93 13.03
CA ALA A 203 -7.01 -28.13 12.15
C ALA A 203 -7.93 -26.91 12.10
N ALA A 204 -8.18 -26.25 13.24
CA ALA A 204 -9.00 -25.05 13.30
C ALA A 204 -8.35 -23.85 12.56
N ILE A 205 -7.05 -23.63 12.74
CA ILE A 205 -6.28 -22.60 12.03
C ILE A 205 -6.32 -22.87 10.52
N GLU A 206 -6.03 -24.10 10.09
CA GLU A 206 -6.00 -24.45 8.67
C GLU A 206 -7.38 -24.29 8.02
N SER A 207 -8.45 -24.69 8.73
CA SER A 207 -9.83 -24.48 8.26
C SER A 207 -10.14 -22.99 8.07
N ALA A 208 -9.81 -22.14 9.04
CA ALA A 208 -10.00 -20.69 8.95
C ALA A 208 -9.20 -20.08 7.79
N ARG A 209 -7.93 -20.48 7.65
CA ARG A 209 -7.02 -20.03 6.58
C ARG A 209 -7.58 -20.34 5.20
N LEU A 210 -7.93 -21.60 4.94
CA LEU A 210 -8.45 -22.04 3.64
C LEU A 210 -9.80 -21.39 3.32
N ALA A 211 -10.70 -21.28 4.31
CA ALA A 211 -11.99 -20.62 4.14
C ALA A 211 -11.84 -19.13 3.80
N ALA A 212 -10.92 -18.43 4.46
CA ALA A 212 -10.63 -17.02 4.18
C ALA A 212 -10.03 -16.84 2.79
N LYS A 213 -9.02 -17.64 2.41
CA LYS A 213 -8.40 -17.58 1.07
C LYS A 213 -9.41 -17.85 -0.04
N LYS A 214 -10.34 -18.80 0.15
CA LYS A 214 -11.45 -19.01 -0.78
C LYS A 214 -12.27 -17.74 -0.97
N LYS A 215 -12.71 -17.09 0.11
CA LYS A 215 -13.49 -15.84 0.04
C LYS A 215 -12.70 -14.68 -0.61
N VAL A 216 -11.39 -14.58 -0.34
CA VAL A 216 -10.53 -13.57 -0.99
C VAL A 216 -10.51 -13.75 -2.52
N ARG A 217 -10.42 -14.99 -3.01
CA ARG A 217 -10.44 -15.29 -4.45
C ARG A 217 -11.76 -14.91 -5.12
N GLU A 218 -12.86 -15.03 -4.38
CA GLU A 218 -14.21 -14.71 -4.84
C GLU A 218 -14.54 -13.20 -4.74
N ALA A 219 -13.81 -12.44 -3.91
CA ALA A 219 -14.06 -11.02 -3.68
C ALA A 219 -13.77 -10.17 -4.93
N ALA A 220 -14.73 -9.35 -5.36
CA ALA A 220 -14.64 -8.55 -6.59
C ALA A 220 -14.01 -7.15 -6.39
N THR A 221 -13.93 -6.65 -5.15
CA THR A 221 -13.43 -5.31 -4.86
C THR A 221 -12.39 -5.33 -3.72
N PRO A 222 -11.52 -4.30 -3.63
CA PRO A 222 -10.57 -4.16 -2.53
C PRO A 222 -11.24 -4.18 -1.15
N GLU A 223 -12.40 -3.52 -1.03
CA GLU A 223 -13.16 -3.43 0.23
C GLU A 223 -13.71 -4.79 0.64
N ALA A 224 -14.16 -5.61 -0.32
CA ALA A 224 -14.61 -6.97 -0.05
C ALA A 224 -13.44 -7.86 0.41
N VAL A 225 -12.26 -7.73 -0.21
CA VAL A 225 -11.04 -8.44 0.26
C VAL A 225 -10.69 -8.02 1.68
N GLN A 226 -10.73 -6.73 1.99
CA GLN A 226 -10.44 -6.22 3.32
C GLN A 226 -11.45 -6.73 4.36
N ALA A 227 -12.75 -6.71 4.03
CA ALA A 227 -13.81 -7.23 4.89
C ALA A 227 -13.62 -8.72 5.19
N VAL A 228 -13.18 -9.53 4.22
CA VAL A 228 -12.87 -10.94 4.45
C VAL A 228 -11.76 -11.10 5.49
N ARG A 229 -10.69 -10.29 5.40
CA ARG A 229 -9.55 -10.34 6.33
C ARG A 229 -9.94 -9.95 7.76
N GLU A 230 -10.77 -8.93 7.90
CA GLU A 230 -11.27 -8.46 9.20
C GLU A 230 -12.25 -9.45 9.84
N ALA A 231 -13.00 -10.18 9.02
CA ALA A 231 -13.97 -11.17 9.47
C ALA A 231 -13.35 -12.52 9.84
N ILE A 232 -12.03 -12.71 9.73
CA ILE A 232 -11.40 -13.99 10.08
C ILE A 232 -11.44 -14.16 11.60
N VAL A 233 -12.17 -15.18 12.05
CA VAL A 233 -12.17 -15.61 13.44
C VAL A 233 -11.11 -16.68 13.61
N TRP A 234 -9.94 -16.27 14.10
CA TRP A 234 -8.88 -17.20 14.44
C TRP A 234 -9.17 -17.91 15.77
N PRO A 235 -8.87 -19.21 15.89
CA PRO A 235 -8.98 -19.90 17.16
C PRO A 235 -8.03 -19.26 18.18
N LYS A 236 -8.50 -19.13 19.41
CA LYS A 236 -7.69 -18.63 20.53
C LYS A 236 -7.16 -19.82 21.30
N ALA A 237 -5.91 -19.73 21.75
CA ALA A 237 -5.40 -20.63 22.76
C ALA A 237 -6.35 -20.60 23.96
N GLU A 238 -6.88 -21.76 24.38
CA GLU A 238 -7.49 -21.83 25.70
C GLU A 238 -6.37 -21.55 26.70
N ALA A 239 -6.60 -20.57 27.59
CA ALA A 239 -5.70 -20.35 28.71
C ALA A 239 -5.77 -21.61 29.58
N THR A 240 -4.77 -22.48 29.46
CA THR A 240 -4.58 -23.57 30.41
C THR A 240 -4.31 -22.94 31.77
N ALA A 241 -5.29 -23.05 32.66
CA ALA A 241 -5.21 -22.68 34.07
C ALA A 241 -4.43 -23.73 34.87
#